data_AF-A0A9P1IHM0-F1
#
_entry.id   AF-A0A9P1IHM0-F1
#
_cell.length_a   1.000
_cell.length_b   1.000
_cell.length_c   1.000
_cell.angle_alpha   90.00
_cell.angle_beta   90.00
_cell.angle_gamma   90.00
#
_symmetry.space_group_name_H-M   'P 1'
#
loop_
_entity.id
_entity.type
_entity.pdbx_description
1 polymer ?
#
loop_
_entity_poly.entity_id
_entity_poly.type
_entity_poly.pdbx_seq_one_letter_code
_entity_poly.pdbx_strand_id
1 'polypeptide(L)'
;MGEFLSGVENEHEKNWIHEKGVHLLRHHHKHIHQGALWIGGRRRPGCLGVNKNKAGCVPWAPHAFEWTDGFTTGRSQFRFRPGQPDYLHNAQEFVYMHIIDRPYGKGDHGATPGSLDDVTGDTAMTGKNTLQFVRGIVCGKRAAR
;
A
#
# COMPACT_ATOMS: atom_id res chain seq x y z
N MET A 1 9.40 8.57 21.08
CA MET A 1 10.19 7.92 20.02
C MET A 1 9.52 6.59 19.72
N GLY A 2 9.00 6.35 18.52
CA GLY A 2 8.27 5.11 18.22
C GLY A 2 7.20 5.28 17.15
N GLU A 3 7.57 5.84 16.00
CA GLU A 3 6.69 5.93 14.85
C GLU A 3 7.06 4.80 13.88
N PHE A 4 6.12 3.86 13.69
CA PHE A 4 6.23 2.79 12.70
C PHE A 4 5.49 3.23 11.44
N LEU A 5 5.76 2.55 10.31
CA LEU A 5 4.88 2.69 9.15
C LEU A 5 3.45 2.32 9.57
N SER A 6 2.51 3.21 9.27
CA SER A 6 1.14 3.14 9.78
C SER A 6 0.40 1.95 9.19
N GLY A 7 -0.25 1.17 10.05
CA GLY A 7 -1.39 0.38 9.64
C GLY A 7 -2.59 1.27 9.28
N VAL A 8 -3.61 0.64 8.69
CA VAL A 8 -4.88 1.29 8.34
C VAL A 8 -6.02 0.47 8.94
N GLU A 9 -6.69 1.02 9.94
CA GLU A 9 -7.68 0.32 10.76
C GLU A 9 -9.00 0.14 10.02
N ASN A 10 -9.42 1.14 9.25
CA ASN A 10 -10.71 1.14 8.58
C ASN A 10 -10.74 2.04 7.34
N GLU A 11 -11.87 2.01 6.62
CA GLU A 11 -12.03 2.73 5.36
C GLU A 11 -11.93 4.24 5.54
N HIS A 12 -12.36 4.77 6.69
CA HIS A 12 -12.27 6.20 6.96
C HIS A 12 -10.82 6.65 7.07
N GLU A 13 -9.99 5.90 7.79
CA GLU A 13 -8.55 6.18 7.87
C GLU A 13 -7.88 6.03 6.51
N LYS A 14 -8.26 5.00 5.73
CA LYS A 14 -7.75 4.79 4.38
C LYS A 14 -8.03 5.99 3.47
N ASN A 15 -9.28 6.45 3.47
CA ASN A 15 -9.70 7.60 2.67
C ASN A 15 -9.02 8.89 3.15
N TRP A 16 -8.90 9.09 4.46
CA TRP A 16 -8.20 10.24 5.02
C TRP A 16 -6.73 10.29 4.61
N ILE A 17 -6.01 9.16 4.70
CA ILE A 17 -4.61 9.05 4.24
C ILE A 17 -4.51 9.38 2.74
N HIS A 18 -5.40 8.80 1.93
CA HIS A 18 -5.42 9.03 0.49
C HIS A 18 -5.64 10.51 0.15
N GLU A 19 -6.68 11.13 0.72
CA GLU A 19 -7.03 12.53 0.46
C GLU A 19 -5.91 13.48 0.88
N LYS A 20 -5.30 13.25 2.05
CA LYS A 20 -4.15 14.04 2.51
C LYS A 20 -2.93 13.82 1.63
N GLY A 21 -2.68 12.59 1.20
CA GLY A 21 -1.61 12.26 0.27
C GLY A 21 -1.77 12.97 -1.07
N VAL A 22 -2.97 12.95 -1.67
CA VAL A 22 -3.29 13.67 -2.91
C VAL A 22 -3.15 15.19 -2.72
N HIS A 23 -3.62 15.72 -1.59
CA HIS A 23 -3.47 17.14 -1.27
C HIS A 23 -2.00 17.57 -1.22
N LEU A 24 -1.16 16.83 -0.48
CA LEU A 24 0.28 17.09 -0.40
C LEU A 24 0.97 16.94 -1.75
N LEU A 25 0.60 15.91 -2.53
CA LEU A 25 1.14 15.69 -3.87
C LEU A 25 0.88 16.91 -4.77
N ARG A 26 -0.35 17.40 -4.81
CA ARG A 26 -0.73 18.58 -5.61
C ARG A 26 -0.05 19.86 -5.11
N HIS A 27 0.08 20.00 -3.79
CA HIS A 27 0.72 21.16 -3.18
C HIS A 27 2.21 21.26 -3.55
N HIS A 28 2.94 20.14 -3.47
CA HIS A 28 4.39 20.10 -3.74
C HIS A 28 4.74 19.86 -5.21
N HIS A 29 3.82 19.31 -5.99
CA HIS A 29 4.05 18.91 -7.37
C HIS A 29 2.85 19.22 -8.26
N LYS A 30 2.70 20.49 -8.66
CA LYS A 30 1.55 21.03 -9.41
C LYS A 30 1.13 20.24 -10.68
N HIS A 31 2.04 19.46 -11.27
CA HIS A 31 1.80 18.69 -12.50
C HIS A 31 1.74 17.17 -12.27
N ILE A 32 1.85 16.71 -11.03
CA ILE A 32 1.85 15.29 -10.69
C ILE A 32 0.49 14.95 -10.08
N HIS A 33 -0.22 14.08 -10.77
CA HIS A 33 -1.58 13.63 -10.42
C HIS A 33 -1.60 12.22 -9.81
N GLN A 34 -0.43 11.58 -9.76
CA GLN A 34 -0.28 10.19 -9.37
C GLN A 34 0.98 9.98 -8.54
N GLY A 35 0.84 9.16 -7.52
CA GLY A 35 1.95 8.70 -6.69
C GLY A 35 1.51 7.55 -5.80
N ALA A 36 2.40 7.17 -4.89
CA ALA A 36 2.14 6.20 -3.85
C ALA A 36 2.71 6.65 -2.51
N LEU A 37 2.22 6.07 -1.43
CA LEU A 37 2.77 6.22 -0.08
C LEU A 37 3.11 4.84 0.48
N TRP A 38 4.29 4.70 1.08
CA TRP A 38 4.57 3.52 1.90
C TRP A 38 3.65 3.51 3.11
N ILE A 39 3.03 2.36 3.35
CA ILE A 39 2.23 2.07 4.54
C ILE A 39 2.77 0.81 5.20
N GLY A 40 2.37 0.55 6.45
CA GLY A 40 2.92 -0.54 7.26
C GLY A 40 2.44 -1.93 6.87
N GLY A 41 2.00 -2.15 5.64
CA GLY A 41 1.52 -3.46 5.19
C GLY A 41 2.69 -4.35 4.80
N ARG A 42 2.72 -5.58 5.33
CA ARG A 42 3.70 -6.60 4.95
C ARG A 42 3.03 -7.96 4.75
N ARG A 43 3.47 -8.71 3.75
CA ARG A 43 3.13 -10.11 3.55
C ARG A 43 3.60 -10.90 4.78
N ARG A 44 2.71 -11.73 5.32
CA ARG A 44 3.00 -12.51 6.51
C ARG A 44 4.19 -13.44 6.26
N PRO A 45 5.09 -13.65 7.24
CA PRO A 45 6.22 -14.55 7.08
C PRO A 45 5.83 -15.97 6.62
N GLY A 46 4.73 -16.52 7.14
CA GLY A 46 4.22 -17.84 6.73
C GLY A 46 3.60 -17.90 5.33
N CYS A 47 3.52 -16.74 4.66
CA CYS A 47 3.09 -16.55 3.28
C CYS A 47 4.24 -16.19 2.32
N LEU A 48 5.49 -16.12 2.82
CA LEU A 48 6.69 -15.93 2.00
C LEU A 48 7.16 -17.26 1.41
N GLY A 49 7.51 -17.28 0.12
CA GLY A 49 8.07 -18.45 -0.56
C GLY A 49 7.14 -19.68 -0.64
N VAL A 50 5.91 -19.60 -0.13
CA VAL A 50 4.92 -20.67 -0.21
C VAL A 50 4.25 -20.69 -1.56
N ASN A 51 3.96 -21.92 -2.01
CA ASN A 51 3.10 -22.19 -3.15
C ASN A 51 1.83 -21.32 -3.05
N LYS A 52 1.54 -20.55 -4.11
CA LYS A 52 0.39 -19.61 -4.21
C LYS A 52 -0.97 -20.25 -3.92
N ASN A 53 -1.01 -21.57 -3.70
CA ASN A 53 -2.18 -22.40 -3.42
C ASN A 53 -2.39 -22.73 -1.93
N LYS A 54 -1.52 -22.30 -1.00
CA LYS A 54 -1.76 -22.50 0.44
C LYS A 54 -2.92 -21.60 0.89
N ALA A 55 -3.96 -22.21 1.48
CA ALA A 55 -5.12 -21.49 1.99
C ALA A 55 -4.70 -20.35 2.94
N GLY A 56 -5.20 -19.14 2.69
CA GLY A 56 -4.85 -17.93 3.45
C GLY A 56 -3.58 -17.20 3.00
N CYS A 57 -2.78 -17.79 2.10
CA CYS A 57 -1.62 -17.16 1.46
C CYS A 57 -1.77 -16.99 -0.05
N VAL A 58 -2.93 -17.36 -0.62
CA VAL A 58 -3.27 -17.02 -2.01
C VAL A 58 -3.10 -15.51 -2.19
N PRO A 59 -2.56 -15.02 -3.32
CA PRO A 59 -2.17 -13.63 -3.43
C PRO A 59 -3.33 -12.66 -3.12
N TRP A 60 -4.52 -12.90 -3.66
CA TRP A 60 -5.72 -12.12 -3.39
C TRP A 60 -6.33 -12.30 -1.98
N ALA A 61 -5.74 -13.11 -1.09
CA ALA A 61 -6.26 -13.25 0.27
C ALA A 61 -5.89 -12.03 1.12
N PRO A 62 -6.88 -11.33 1.73
CA PRO A 62 -6.60 -10.25 2.68
C PRO A 62 -5.87 -10.73 3.94
N HIS A 63 -5.83 -12.05 4.18
CA HIS A 63 -5.11 -12.69 5.28
C HIS A 63 -3.65 -13.04 4.95
N ALA A 64 -3.20 -12.78 3.71
CA ALA A 64 -1.80 -12.96 3.32
C ALA A 64 -0.90 -11.83 3.85
N PHE A 65 -1.50 -10.73 4.34
CA PHE A 65 -0.81 -9.54 4.82
C PHE A 65 -1.16 -9.22 6.28
N GLU A 66 -0.26 -8.49 6.93
CA GLU A 66 -0.38 -7.97 8.28
C GLU A 66 0.20 -6.56 8.37
N TRP A 67 -0.22 -5.82 9.40
CA TRP A 67 0.36 -4.52 9.72
C TRP A 67 1.60 -4.67 10.59
N THR A 68 2.63 -3.88 10.31
CA THR A 68 3.92 -3.92 11.01
C THR A 68 3.94 -3.10 12.29
N ASP A 69 2.90 -2.32 12.56
CA ASP A 69 2.87 -1.38 13.69
C ASP A 69 2.50 -2.03 15.03
N GLY A 70 2.03 -3.28 15.02
CA GLY A 70 1.70 -4.06 16.21
C GLY A 70 0.44 -3.60 16.94
N PHE A 71 -0.35 -2.67 16.40
CA PHE A 71 -1.59 -2.21 17.03
C PHE A 71 -2.78 -2.12 16.10
N THR A 72 -2.61 -1.97 14.79
CA THR A 72 -3.72 -2.00 13.84
C THR A 72 -4.24 -3.43 13.68
N THR A 73 -5.55 -3.60 13.83
CA THR A 73 -6.20 -4.92 13.76
C THR A 73 -7.05 -5.11 12.51
N GLY A 74 -7.53 -4.02 11.92
CA GLY A 74 -8.37 -4.06 10.72
C GLY A 74 -7.62 -4.59 9.50
N ARG A 75 -8.09 -5.70 8.90
CA ARG A 75 -7.50 -6.28 7.67
C ARG A 75 -8.33 -6.03 6.40
N SER A 76 -9.53 -5.48 6.54
CA SER A 76 -10.44 -5.21 5.41
C SER A 76 -9.91 -4.15 4.44
N GLN A 77 -8.85 -3.45 4.84
CA GLN A 77 -8.21 -2.36 4.13
C GLN A 77 -7.18 -2.81 3.10
N PHE A 78 -6.74 -4.08 3.16
CA PHE A 78 -5.93 -4.77 2.15
C PHE A 78 -6.72 -5.01 0.86
N ARG A 79 -7.12 -3.91 0.20
CA ARG A 79 -7.83 -3.87 -1.08
C ARG A 79 -6.85 -3.43 -2.15
N PHE A 80 -6.28 -4.42 -2.81
CA PHE A 80 -5.31 -4.23 -3.88
C PHE A 80 -6.00 -3.83 -5.17
N ARG A 81 -5.24 -3.18 -6.05
CA ARG A 81 -5.70 -2.87 -7.40
C ARG A 81 -5.92 -4.18 -8.20
N PRO A 82 -6.68 -4.16 -9.30
CA PRO A 82 -6.79 -5.31 -10.20
C PRO A 82 -5.41 -5.86 -10.59
N GLY A 83 -5.32 -7.20 -10.64
CA GLY A 83 -4.06 -7.90 -10.89
C GLY A 83 -3.09 -7.94 -9.70
N GLN A 84 -3.43 -7.33 -8.56
CA GLN A 84 -2.59 -7.32 -7.36
C GLN A 84 -3.30 -7.93 -6.15
N PRO A 85 -2.54 -8.41 -5.16
CA PRO A 85 -1.09 -8.55 -5.21
C PRO A 85 -0.72 -9.76 -6.08
N ASP A 86 0.34 -9.67 -6.89
CA ASP A 86 0.73 -10.76 -7.80
C ASP A 86 1.93 -11.59 -7.29
N TYR A 87 2.61 -11.09 -6.25
CA TYR A 87 3.81 -11.67 -5.68
C TYR A 87 4.84 -12.01 -6.76
N LEU A 88 5.09 -11.05 -7.64
CA LEU A 88 6.03 -11.15 -8.74
C LEU A 88 7.39 -11.63 -8.26
N HIS A 89 7.93 -12.63 -8.97
CA HIS A 89 9.19 -13.32 -8.65
C HIS A 89 9.30 -13.85 -7.20
N ASN A 90 8.19 -13.99 -6.48
CA ASN A 90 8.15 -14.34 -5.06
C ASN A 90 8.93 -13.36 -4.16
N ALA A 91 8.99 -12.08 -4.53
CA ALA A 91 9.83 -11.09 -3.84
C ALA A 91 9.05 -9.90 -3.26
N GLN A 92 7.78 -9.73 -3.62
CA GLN A 92 6.99 -8.58 -3.18
C GLN A 92 6.35 -8.81 -1.81
N GLU A 93 6.95 -8.21 -0.81
CA GLU A 93 6.59 -8.40 0.60
C GLU A 93 5.91 -7.18 1.21
N PHE A 94 6.10 -5.99 0.66
CA PHE A 94 5.66 -4.75 1.28
C PHE A 94 4.50 -4.15 0.50
N VAL A 95 3.78 -3.23 1.12
CA VAL A 95 2.58 -2.63 0.53
C VAL A 95 2.72 -1.11 0.48
N TYR A 96 2.38 -0.54 -0.66
CA TYR A 96 2.14 0.90 -0.76
C TYR A 96 0.67 1.17 -1.10
N MET A 97 0.23 2.40 -0.84
CA MET A 97 -1.08 2.91 -1.25
C MET A 97 -0.94 3.89 -2.41
N HIS A 98 -1.72 3.72 -3.47
CA HIS A 98 -1.81 4.70 -4.56
C HIS A 98 -2.52 5.98 -4.11
N ILE A 99 -1.84 7.11 -4.21
CA ILE A 99 -2.38 8.47 -4.02
C ILE A 99 -2.62 9.14 -5.37
N ILE A 100 -3.67 8.68 -6.05
CA ILE A 100 -4.09 9.18 -7.37
C ILE A 100 -5.42 9.93 -7.28
N ASP A 101 -5.58 10.98 -8.10
CA ASP A 101 -6.79 11.80 -8.09
C ASP A 101 -7.96 11.22 -8.92
N ARG A 102 -7.65 10.35 -9.88
CA ARG A 102 -8.62 9.61 -10.69
C ARG A 102 -8.06 8.24 -11.09
N PRO A 103 -8.93 7.25 -11.38
CA PRO A 103 -8.48 5.97 -11.89
C PRO A 103 -7.63 6.12 -13.15
N TYR A 104 -6.62 5.27 -13.31
CA TYR A 104 -5.80 5.18 -14.51
C TYR A 104 -5.55 3.73 -14.89
N GLY A 105 -5.07 3.50 -16.12
CA GLY A 105 -4.80 2.17 -16.64
C GLY A 105 -6.07 1.37 -16.99
N LYS A 106 -5.88 0.14 -17.47
CA LYS A 106 -6.94 -0.83 -17.78
C LYS A 106 -6.48 -2.23 -17.37
N GLY A 107 -7.43 -3.11 -17.07
CA GLY A 107 -7.15 -4.50 -16.69
C GLY A 107 -6.26 -4.58 -15.44
N ASP A 108 -5.34 -5.54 -15.44
CA ASP A 108 -4.44 -5.88 -14.31
C ASP A 108 -3.36 -4.82 -14.02
N HIS A 109 -3.36 -3.71 -14.75
CA HIS A 109 -2.50 -2.54 -14.51
C HIS A 109 -3.30 -1.30 -14.11
N GLY A 110 -4.62 -1.41 -14.02
CA GLY A 110 -5.47 -0.33 -13.56
C GLY A 110 -5.28 -0.07 -12.07
N ALA A 111 -5.34 1.19 -11.65
CA ALA A 111 -5.38 1.56 -10.24
C ALA A 111 -6.51 2.56 -9.98
N THR A 112 -7.11 2.45 -8.80
CA THR A 112 -8.14 3.38 -8.29
C THR A 112 -7.61 4.14 -7.07
N PRO A 113 -8.21 5.31 -6.73
CA PRO A 113 -7.89 6.05 -5.52
C PRO A 113 -7.78 5.14 -4.29
N GLY A 114 -6.65 5.18 -3.58
CA GLY A 114 -6.42 4.40 -2.36
C GLY A 114 -6.21 2.89 -2.58
N SER A 115 -6.22 2.39 -3.81
CA SER A 115 -5.88 0.99 -4.08
C SER A 115 -4.44 0.67 -3.67
N LEU A 116 -4.20 -0.58 -3.30
CA LEU A 116 -2.88 -1.04 -2.85
C LEU A 116 -2.15 -1.83 -3.93
N ASP A 117 -0.84 -1.90 -3.81
CA ASP A 117 0.05 -2.74 -4.62
C ASP A 117 1.06 -3.43 -3.69
N ASP A 118 1.49 -4.65 -4.02
CA ASP A 118 2.62 -5.27 -3.33
C ASP A 118 3.93 -5.06 -4.08
N VAL A 119 5.00 -4.88 -3.32
CA VAL A 119 6.29 -4.46 -3.84
C VAL A 119 7.45 -5.04 -3.04
N THR A 120 8.60 -5.07 -3.69
CA THR A 120 9.87 -5.42 -3.06
C THR A 120 10.37 -4.28 -2.17
N GLY A 121 11.17 -4.60 -1.14
CA GLY A 121 11.67 -3.59 -0.19
C GLY A 121 12.69 -2.60 -0.77
N ASP A 122 13.24 -2.90 -1.94
CA ASP A 122 14.12 -2.03 -2.70
C ASP A 122 13.37 -1.10 -3.67
N THR A 123 12.01 -1.16 -3.69
CA THR A 123 11.19 -0.25 -4.48
C THR A 123 11.48 1.19 -4.06
N ALA A 124 12.23 1.88 -4.90
CA ALA A 124 12.89 3.12 -4.50
C ALA A 124 11.93 4.31 -4.51
N MET A 125 12.16 5.25 -3.59
CA MET A 125 11.60 6.61 -3.65
C MET A 125 12.35 7.44 -4.70
N THR A 126 12.36 7.03 -5.97
CA THR A 126 13.16 7.70 -7.01
C THR A 126 12.34 8.73 -7.78
N GLY A 127 12.68 10.01 -7.66
CA GLY A 127 11.91 11.13 -8.22
C GLY A 127 12.06 11.41 -9.71
N LYS A 128 11.87 10.46 -10.65
CA LYS A 128 11.96 10.75 -12.10
C LYS A 128 10.84 10.18 -12.99
N ASN A 129 9.76 10.94 -13.18
CA ASN A 129 8.76 10.87 -14.28
C ASN A 129 8.20 9.52 -14.83
N THR A 130 8.19 8.41 -14.10
CA THR A 130 7.30 7.25 -14.35
C THR A 130 6.10 7.18 -13.37
N LEU A 131 5.06 6.45 -13.78
CA LEU A 131 3.68 6.54 -13.28
C LEU A 131 3.41 5.92 -11.89
N GLN A 132 4.44 5.46 -11.15
CA GLN A 132 4.27 4.70 -9.89
C GLN A 132 5.34 5.01 -8.83
N PHE A 133 5.61 6.29 -8.55
CA PHE A 133 6.57 6.62 -7.49
C PHE A 133 5.97 6.67 -6.11
N VAL A 134 6.68 6.07 -5.17
CA VAL A 134 6.46 6.35 -3.76
C VAL A 134 6.98 7.76 -3.45
N ARG A 135 6.10 8.61 -2.96
CA ARG A 135 6.30 10.04 -2.69
C ARG A 135 6.45 10.38 -1.22
N GLY A 136 6.29 9.38 -0.36
CA GLY A 136 6.39 9.56 1.07
C GLY A 136 6.03 8.28 1.80
N ILE A 137 6.04 8.40 3.12
CA ILE A 137 5.72 7.33 4.04
C ILE A 137 4.60 7.82 4.96
N VAL A 138 3.71 6.92 5.36
CA VAL A 138 2.72 7.20 6.40
C VAL A 138 3.25 6.64 7.70
N CYS A 139 3.48 7.51 8.68
CA CYS A 139 3.85 7.12 10.03
C CYS A 139 2.61 7.13 10.93
N GLY A 140 2.47 6.11 11.75
CA GLY A 140 1.35 5.95 12.68
C GLY A 140 1.81 5.77 14.12
N LYS A 141 0.94 6.13 15.06
CA LYS A 141 1.10 5.81 16.48
C LYS A 141 -0.24 5.43 17.08
N ARG A 142 -0.21 4.55 18.08
CA ARG A 142 -1.41 4.20 18.84
C ARG A 142 -2.03 5.47 19.45
N ALA A 143 -3.34 5.63 19.35
CA ALA A 143 -4.06 6.70 20.02
C ALA A 143 -3.80 6.63 21.53
N ALA A 144 -3.37 7.74 22.13
CA ALA A 144 -3.28 7.86 23.58
C ALA A 144 -4.70 7.93 24.14
N ARG A 145 -4.94 7.18 25.22
CA ARG A 145 -6.16 7.30 26.02
C ARG A 145 -6.07 8.52 26.92
#